data_AF-S2RR73-F1
#
_entry.id   AF-S2RR73-F1
#
_cell.length_a   1.000
_cell.length_b   1.000
_cell.length_c   1.000
_cell.angle_alpha   90.00
_cell.angle_beta   90.00
_cell.angle_gamma   90.00
#
_symmetry.space_group_name_H-M   'P 1'
#
loop_
_entity.id
_entity.type
_entity.pdbx_description
1 polymer ?
#
loop_
_entity_poly.entity_id
_entity_poly.type
_entity_poly.pdbx_seq_one_letter_code
_entity_poly.pdbx_strand_id
1 'polypeptide(L)' 'MRLDLTQPDFKAAIPILKKIEAAGYEAYFVGGSVRDAILGLPIHDV' A
#
# COMPACT_ATOMS: atom_id res chain seq x y z
N MET A 1 3.18 -15.21 -2.33
CA MET A 1 2.62 -14.63 -1.09
C MET A 1 1.72 -13.47 -1.47
N ARG A 2 0.53 -13.31 -0.88
CA ARG A 2 -0.45 -12.27 -1.27
C ARG A 2 -0.65 -11.31 -0.09
N LEU A 3 -0.44 -10.02 -0.33
CA LEU A 3 -0.65 -8.96 0.65
C LEU A 3 -2.14 -8.69 0.84
N ASP A 4 -2.56 -8.54 2.09
CA ASP A 4 -3.89 -8.04 2.43
C ASP A 4 -3.89 -6.52 2.43
N LEU A 5 -4.53 -5.93 1.40
CA LEU A 5 -4.67 -4.48 1.25
C LEU A 5 -6.02 -3.96 1.80
N THR A 6 -6.72 -4.75 2.61
CA THR A 6 -8.02 -4.34 3.16
C THR A 6 -7.92 -3.37 4.34
N GLN A 7 -6.72 -3.20 4.91
CA GLN A 7 -6.43 -2.23 5.96
C GLN A 7 -6.79 -0.79 5.52
N PRO A 8 -7.29 0.06 6.44
CA PRO A 8 -7.71 1.43 6.13
C PRO A 8 -6.63 2.27 5.44
N ASP A 9 -5.37 2.17 5.89
CA ASP A 9 -4.26 2.99 5.39
C ASP A 9 -3.94 2.71 3.91
N PHE A 10 -3.88 1.43 3.52
CA PHE A 10 -3.74 1.06 2.11
C PHE A 10 -4.94 1.50 1.27
N LYS A 11 -6.17 1.36 1.78
CA LYS A 11 -7.37 1.82 1.07
C LYS A 11 -7.35 3.32 0.81
N ALA A 12 -6.90 4.11 1.77
CA ALA A 12 -6.75 5.56 1.62
C ALA A 12 -5.67 5.93 0.57
N ALA A 13 -4.61 5.13 0.45
CA ALA A 13 -3.50 5.38 -0.47
C ALA A 13 -3.72 4.85 -1.90
N ILE A 14 -4.58 3.85 -2.12
CA ILE A 14 -4.88 3.28 -3.45
C ILE A 14 -5.25 4.35 -4.51
N PRO A 15 -6.10 5.35 -4.23
CA PRO A 15 -6.41 6.40 -5.20
C PRO A 15 -5.20 7.22 -5.66
N ILE A 16 -4.19 7.40 -4.79
CA ILE A 16 -2.95 8.13 -5.12
C ILE A 16 -2.14 7.30 -6.10
N LEU A 17 -1.97 6.01 -5.79
CA LEU A 17 -1.25 5.04 -6.62
C LEU A 17 -1.85 5.00 -8.04
N LYS A 18 -3.18 4.90 -8.14
CA LYS A 18 -3.90 4.94 -9.42
C LYS A 18 -3.74 6.24 -10.20
N LYS A 19 -3.65 7.39 -9.51
CA LYS A 19 -3.41 8.69 -10.18
C LYS A 19 -2.02 8.75 -10.80
N ILE A 20 -1.01 8.20 -10.11
CA ILE A 20 0.36 8.13 -10.61
C ILE A 20 0.43 7.18 -11.81
N GLU A 21 -0.19 6.00 -11.71
CA GLU A 21 -0.30 5.03 -12.80
C GLU A 21 -1.04 5.58 -14.03
N ALA A 22 -2.15 6.30 -13.82
CA ALA A 22 -2.90 6.93 -14.90
C ALA A 22 -2.11 8.03 -15.64
N ALA A 23 -1.10 8.61 -14.99
CA ALA A 23 -0.18 9.56 -15.61
C ALA A 23 0.98 8.90 -16.38
N GLY A 24 1.01 7.56 -16.46
CA GLY A 24 2.02 6.79 -17.19
C GLY A 24 3.28 6.48 -16.38
N TYR A 25 3.22 6.62 -15.06
CA TYR A 25 4.32 6.26 -14.16
C TYR A 25 4.04 4.95 -13.44
N GLU A 26 5.07 4.39 -12.82
CA GLU A 26 4.93 3.23 -11.94
C GLU A 26 4.89 3.69 -10.48
N ALA A 27 4.05 3.05 -9.66
CA ALA A 27 3.94 3.32 -8.24
C ALA A 27 3.80 2.01 -7.46
N TYR A 28 4.39 1.95 -6.27
CA TYR A 28 4.41 0.73 -5.45
C TYR A 28 4.33 1.09 -3.97
N PHE A 29 3.63 0.27 -3.19
CA PHE A 29 3.81 0.26 -1.74
C PHE A 29 5.14 -0.41 -1.40
N VAL A 30 5.94 0.23 -0.55
CA VAL A 30 7.27 -0.24 -0.13
C VAL A 30 7.49 0.06 1.36
N GLY A 31 8.59 -0.46 1.92
CA GLY A 31 9.03 -0.11 3.27
C GLY A 31 8.31 -0.85 4.40
N GLY A 32 8.18 -0.18 5.55
CA GLY A 32 7.70 -0.76 6.80
C GLY A 32 6.26 -1.26 6.71
N SER A 33 5.38 -0.50 6.07
CA SER A 33 3.97 -0.86 5.88
C SER A 33 3.78 -2.21 5.18
N VAL A 34 4.62 -2.50 4.17
CA VAL A 34 4.64 -3.78 3.46
C VAL A 34 5.13 -4.90 4.37
N ARG A 35 6.23 -4.68 5.10
CA ARG A 35 6.72 -5.67 6.08
C ARG A 35 5.65 -5.99 7.13
N ASP A 36 5.02 -4.97 7.69
CA ASP A 36 4.08 -5.12 8.80
C ASP A 36 2.79 -5.81 8.33
N ALA A 37 2.31 -5.49 7.12
CA ALA A 37 1.22 -6.21 6.48
C ALA A 37 1.52 -7.70 6.22
N ILE A 38 2.76 -8.03 5.87
CA ILE A 38 3.23 -9.41 5.67
C ILE A 38 3.29 -10.17 7.00
N LEU A 39 3.76 -9.51 8.06
CA LEU A 39 3.91 -10.09 9.38
C LEU A 39 2.60 -10.10 10.19
N GLY A 40 1.51 -9.53 9.66
CA GLY A 40 0.25 -9.38 10.38
C GLY A 40 0.34 -8.42 11.58
N LEU A 41 1.28 -7.48 11.54
CA LEU A 41 1.46 -6.45 12.55
C LEU A 41 0.57 -5.24 12.26
N PRO A 42 0.25 -4.41 13.27
CA PRO A 42 -0.42 -3.13 13.06
C PRO A 42 0.38 -2.25 12.08
N ILE A 43 -0.32 -1.61 11.16
CA ILE A 43 0.25 -0.61 10.25
C ILE A 43 0.03 0.76 10.86
N HIS A 44 1.06 1.61 10.84
CA HIS A 44 1.02 2.95 11.42
C HIS A 44 0.89 4.04 10.36
N ASP A 45 1.49 3.82 9.19
CA ASP A 45 1.57 4.73 8.07
C ASP A 45 1.69 3.97 6.73
N VAL A 46 1.25 4.60 5.64
CA VAL A 46 1.36 4.13 4.25
C VAL A 46 1.66 5.31 3.34
#